data_AF-A0A7Y9WK34-F1
#
_entry.id   AF-A0A7Y9WK34-F1
#
_cell.length_a   1.000
_cell.length_b   1.000
_cell.length_c   1.000
_cell.angle_alpha   90.00
_cell.angle_beta   90.00
_cell.angle_gamma   90.00
#
_symmetry.space_group_name_H-M   'P 1'
#
loop_
_entity.id
_entity.type
_entity.pdbx_description
1 polymer ?
#
loop_
_entity_poly.entity_id
_entity_poly.type
_entity_poly.pdbx_seq_one_letter_code
_entity_poly.pdbx_strand_id
1 'polypeptide(L)'
;MSNELEQWAQDPTKAGTLPYAAFEPKYAHEGVGAAVVVRAALYFRGGYTADKRESLSWALDAHIKLAKLACGDDPNPLRWLWFNGKPALPIAKAPALSDLATRVGDNEGFDAIYVGGKTAREASFYQFKTFCLERFQAELGTRGLDVLEFSLPAPFVRANPEPFVKLFEESAAVVDAVHGHAGLAVNLSPTGRNENESSEYFIAQQLGSGVDVGDPIAMKVRKLTDRIKTVDWLTLIDDGMLHRVGHIPALQSELPKAWFSLQPCSQGALIRAGVVPQAGGPQEDGQPGTPPPAYVVLNAALRNVVAESLGSLQRGTVSGDAPVHNTTPSSDAWLRRFDVSPDELLRAKAAVLDTTKLPGSGEA
;
A
#
# COMPACT_ATOMS: atom_id res chain seq x y z
N MET A 1 27.48 -11.62 -4.98
CA MET A 1 26.04 -11.59 -4.64
C MET A 1 25.67 -12.59 -3.56
N SER A 2 25.97 -13.89 -3.63
CA SER A 2 25.52 -14.86 -2.59
C SER A 2 26.01 -14.53 -1.18
N ASN A 3 27.31 -14.24 -1.00
CA ASN A 3 27.88 -13.98 0.33
C ASN A 3 27.36 -12.68 0.99
N GLU A 4 27.04 -11.64 0.21
CA GLU A 4 26.49 -10.38 0.73
C GLU A 4 25.04 -10.54 1.17
N LEU A 5 24.21 -11.23 0.38
CA LEU A 5 22.82 -11.52 0.75
C LEU A 5 22.74 -12.47 1.94
N GLU A 6 23.63 -13.47 2.03
CA GLU A 6 23.75 -14.35 3.18
C GLU A 6 24.11 -13.59 4.45
N GLN A 7 25.10 -12.70 4.40
CA GLN A 7 25.47 -11.84 5.52
C GLN A 7 24.33 -10.89 5.91
N TRP A 8 23.63 -10.30 4.92
CA TRP A 8 22.49 -9.42 5.15
C TRP A 8 21.34 -10.15 5.84
N ALA A 9 21.06 -11.38 5.42
CA ALA A 9 20.02 -12.22 6.02
C ALA A 9 20.37 -12.66 7.46
N GLN A 10 21.66 -12.76 7.80
CA GLN A 10 22.13 -13.10 9.15
C GLN A 10 22.14 -11.90 10.11
N ASP A 11 22.05 -10.66 9.63
CA ASP A 11 22.00 -9.45 10.46
C ASP A 11 20.57 -9.20 10.96
N PRO A 12 20.28 -9.36 12.27
CA PRO A 12 18.94 -9.14 12.81
C PRO A 12 18.46 -7.69 12.65
N THR A 13 19.37 -6.72 12.54
CA THR A 13 19.03 -5.30 12.34
C THR A 13 18.53 -5.01 10.93
N LYS A 14 18.67 -5.98 10.01
CA LYS A 14 18.25 -5.92 8.62
C LYS A 14 17.03 -6.78 8.32
N ALA A 15 16.49 -7.49 9.31
CA ALA A 15 15.33 -8.37 9.14
C ALA A 15 14.17 -7.64 8.44
N GLY A 16 13.64 -8.25 7.37
CA GLY A 16 12.58 -7.65 6.55
C GLY A 16 13.06 -6.62 5.54
N THR A 17 14.37 -6.52 5.28
CA THR A 17 14.92 -5.65 4.23
C THR A 17 15.82 -6.41 3.26
N LEU A 18 16.02 -5.85 2.06
CA LEU A 18 17.01 -6.31 1.09
C LEU A 18 17.98 -5.18 0.72
N PRO A 19 19.24 -5.52 0.36
CA PRO A 19 20.21 -4.53 -0.08
C PRO A 19 19.74 -3.82 -1.35
N TYR A 20 20.27 -2.62 -1.58
CA TYR A 20 19.97 -1.84 -2.77
C TYR A 20 20.34 -2.57 -4.05
N ALA A 21 19.37 -2.70 -4.95
CA ALA A 21 19.48 -3.38 -6.23
C ALA A 21 20.00 -4.83 -6.08
N ALA A 22 19.47 -5.57 -5.08
CA ALA A 22 19.89 -6.93 -4.74
C ALA A 22 20.01 -7.91 -5.92
N PHE A 23 19.14 -7.76 -6.92
CA PHE A 23 19.08 -8.61 -8.11
C PHE A 23 19.51 -7.88 -9.39
N GLU A 24 20.06 -6.68 -9.25
CA GLU A 24 20.39 -5.75 -10.33
C GLU A 24 21.81 -5.18 -10.11
N PRO A 25 22.86 -6.02 -10.15
CA PRO A 25 24.20 -5.71 -9.62
C PRO A 25 24.87 -4.51 -10.30
N LYS A 26 24.46 -4.13 -11.51
CA LYS A 26 24.95 -2.93 -12.21
C LYS A 26 24.58 -1.63 -11.49
N TYR A 27 23.57 -1.67 -10.62
CA TYR A 27 23.01 -0.52 -9.90
C TYR A 27 23.17 -0.64 -8.38
N ALA A 28 24.00 -1.59 -7.91
CA ALA A 28 24.22 -1.84 -6.50
C ALA A 28 24.91 -0.64 -5.82
N HIS A 29 24.41 -0.28 -4.65
CA HIS A 29 24.96 0.75 -3.77
C HIS A 29 24.81 0.31 -2.31
N GLU A 30 25.59 0.89 -1.41
CA GLU A 30 25.42 0.64 0.02
C GLU A 30 24.05 1.15 0.50
N GLY A 31 23.37 0.33 1.30
CA GLY A 31 22.11 0.70 1.96
C GLY A 31 20.93 -0.18 1.61
N VAL A 32 19.78 0.16 2.17
CA VAL A 32 18.54 -0.59 2.01
C VAL A 32 17.84 -0.23 0.68
N GLY A 33 17.53 -1.24 -0.12
CA GLY A 33 16.81 -1.13 -1.39
C GLY A 33 15.31 -1.34 -1.30
N ALA A 34 14.93 -2.29 -0.45
CA ALA A 34 13.56 -2.72 -0.24
C ALA A 34 13.30 -3.04 1.23
N ALA A 35 12.10 -2.71 1.72
CA ALA A 35 11.68 -2.98 3.10
C ALA A 35 10.23 -3.48 3.14
N VAL A 36 9.99 -4.61 3.82
CA VAL A 36 8.66 -5.20 4.01
C VAL A 36 7.88 -4.42 5.05
N VAL A 37 6.69 -3.96 4.68
CA VAL A 37 5.87 -3.05 5.47
C VAL A 37 4.41 -3.47 5.46
N VAL A 38 3.61 -2.85 6.33
CA VAL A 38 2.19 -2.64 6.05
C VAL A 38 2.04 -1.25 5.47
N ARG A 39 1.50 -1.15 4.25
CA ARG A 39 1.32 0.09 3.50
C ARG A 39 -0.16 0.36 3.29
N ALA A 40 -0.56 1.60 3.52
CA ALA A 40 -1.85 2.14 3.10
C ALA A 40 -1.69 2.97 1.84
N ALA A 41 -2.67 2.88 0.94
CA ALA A 41 -2.85 3.76 -0.20
C ALA A 41 -4.30 4.25 -0.23
N LEU A 42 -4.48 5.57 -0.20
CA LEU A 42 -5.78 6.24 -0.25
C LEU A 42 -5.83 7.12 -1.51
N TYR A 43 -6.90 6.99 -2.26
CA TYR A 43 -7.12 7.73 -3.50
C TYR A 43 -8.25 8.74 -3.30
N PHE A 44 -8.00 10.02 -3.57
CA PHE A 44 -8.93 11.10 -3.26
C PHE A 44 -8.95 12.16 -4.38
N ARG A 45 -9.73 13.24 -4.17
CA ARG A 45 -9.83 14.36 -5.10
C ARG A 45 -9.52 15.68 -4.41
N GLY A 46 -9.07 16.65 -5.20
CA GLY A 46 -8.92 18.03 -4.75
C GLY A 46 -7.65 18.27 -3.94
N GLY A 47 -6.58 17.51 -4.17
CA GLY A 47 -5.27 17.71 -3.52
C GLY A 47 -4.64 19.09 -3.75
N TYR A 48 -5.12 19.85 -4.74
CA TYR A 48 -4.73 21.24 -4.96
C TYR A 48 -5.38 22.24 -3.98
N THR A 49 -6.44 21.84 -3.26
CA THR A 49 -7.18 22.74 -2.36
C THR A 49 -6.47 22.91 -1.02
N ALA A 50 -6.64 24.09 -0.40
CA ALA A 50 -6.04 24.38 0.91
C ALA A 50 -6.51 23.38 1.98
N ASP A 51 -7.83 23.17 2.09
CA ASP A 51 -8.44 22.24 3.05
C ASP A 51 -7.87 20.83 2.91
N LYS A 52 -7.71 20.34 1.68
CA LYS A 52 -7.17 18.99 1.46
C LYS A 52 -5.69 18.89 1.86
N ARG A 53 -4.90 19.93 1.61
CA ARG A 53 -3.49 19.98 2.02
C ARG A 53 -3.33 20.13 3.54
N GLU A 54 -4.26 20.78 4.21
CA GLU A 54 -4.35 20.77 5.68
C GLU A 54 -4.65 19.35 6.20
N SER A 55 -5.62 18.65 5.61
CA SER A 55 -5.88 17.24 5.93
C SER A 55 -4.67 16.33 5.73
N LEU A 56 -3.89 16.54 4.66
CA LEU A 56 -2.64 15.80 4.44
C LEU A 56 -1.58 16.11 5.50
N SER A 57 -1.51 17.36 5.97
CA SER A 57 -0.63 17.77 7.06
C SER A 57 -1.02 17.09 8.37
N TRP A 58 -2.32 17.04 8.68
CA TRP A 58 -2.84 16.29 9.81
C TRP A 58 -2.48 14.80 9.71
N ALA A 59 -2.65 14.18 8.53
CA ALA A 59 -2.35 12.77 8.33
C ALA A 59 -0.85 12.47 8.53
N LEU A 60 0.03 13.37 8.10
CA LEU A 60 1.47 13.26 8.37
C LEU A 60 1.76 13.29 9.87
N ASP A 61 1.17 14.22 10.61
CA ASP A 61 1.37 14.32 12.07
C ASP A 61 0.85 13.08 12.81
N ALA A 62 -0.32 12.57 12.42
CA ALA A 62 -0.88 11.33 12.94
C ALA A 62 0.03 10.12 12.64
N HIS A 63 0.55 10.04 11.42
CA HIS A 63 1.52 9.03 11.02
C HIS A 63 2.82 9.12 11.83
N ILE A 64 3.40 10.32 12.00
CA ILE A 64 4.62 10.54 12.80
C ILE A 64 4.42 10.09 14.25
N LYS A 65 3.27 10.42 14.86
CA LYS A 65 2.95 9.98 16.23
C LYS A 65 2.97 8.46 16.35
N LEU A 66 2.33 7.76 15.42
CA LEU A 66 2.31 6.29 15.44
C LEU A 66 3.67 5.69 15.10
N ALA A 67 4.39 6.28 14.15
CA ALA A 67 5.73 5.84 13.77
C ALA A 67 6.72 5.94 14.94
N LYS A 68 6.60 6.96 15.79
CA LYS A 68 7.39 7.09 17.03
C LYS A 68 7.16 5.97 18.03
N LEU A 69 5.94 5.42 18.09
CA LEU A 69 5.66 4.26 18.92
C LEU A 69 6.28 2.97 18.35
N ALA A 70 6.39 2.89 17.02
CA ALA A 70 6.93 1.73 16.32
C ALA A 70 8.47 1.68 16.30
N CYS A 71 9.15 2.82 16.31
CA CYS A 71 10.62 2.89 16.20
C CYS A 71 11.37 2.77 17.54
N GLY A 72 10.67 2.62 18.65
CA GLY A 72 11.28 2.41 19.97
C GLY A 72 12.16 3.60 20.38
N ASP A 73 13.45 3.33 20.59
CA ASP A 73 14.41 4.34 21.06
C ASP A 73 14.89 5.32 19.98
N ASP A 74 14.56 5.11 18.70
CA ASP A 74 14.89 6.07 17.64
C ASP A 74 13.93 7.27 17.70
N PRO A 75 14.38 8.50 17.98
CA PRO A 75 13.50 9.66 18.06
C PRO A 75 12.98 10.13 16.69
N ASN A 76 13.57 9.65 15.58
CA ASN A 76 13.35 10.19 14.23
C ASN A 76 12.98 9.08 13.21
N PRO A 77 11.72 8.59 13.19
CA PRO A 77 11.29 7.56 12.25
C PRO A 77 11.30 8.04 10.79
N LEU A 78 11.14 9.34 10.55
CA LEU A 78 11.30 9.99 9.26
C LEU A 78 12.49 10.95 9.33
N ARG A 79 13.31 11.00 8.29
CA ARG A 79 14.58 11.75 8.29
C ARG A 79 14.76 12.68 7.10
N TRP A 80 14.17 12.33 5.96
CA TRP A 80 14.37 13.05 4.71
C TRP A 80 13.03 13.42 4.08
N LEU A 81 12.99 14.59 3.43
CA LEU A 81 11.86 15.07 2.62
C LEU A 81 12.34 15.37 1.19
N TRP A 82 11.71 14.76 0.19
CA TRP A 82 11.67 15.27 -1.17
C TRP A 82 10.36 16.03 -1.38
N PHE A 83 10.43 17.24 -1.95
CA PHE A 83 9.23 18.03 -2.22
C PHE A 83 9.25 18.57 -3.66
N ASN A 84 8.24 18.23 -4.46
CA ASN A 84 8.10 18.63 -5.87
C ASN A 84 9.38 18.40 -6.70
N GLY A 85 10.00 17.23 -6.54
CA GLY A 85 11.22 16.86 -7.26
C GLY A 85 12.50 17.61 -6.85
N LYS A 86 12.43 18.51 -5.86
CA LYS A 86 13.63 19.18 -5.32
C LYS A 86 14.50 18.20 -4.54
N PRO A 87 15.83 18.40 -4.50
CA PRO A 87 16.74 17.56 -3.74
C PRO A 87 16.30 17.35 -2.28
N ALA A 88 16.54 16.15 -1.75
CA ALA A 88 16.18 15.81 -0.38
C ALA A 88 16.73 16.79 0.65
N LEU A 89 15.89 17.18 1.59
CA LEU A 89 16.27 17.92 2.79
C LEU A 89 16.17 17.02 4.02
N PRO A 90 17.11 17.10 4.98
CA PRO A 90 16.87 16.58 6.31
C PRO A 90 15.63 17.25 6.91
N ILE A 91 14.75 16.49 7.56
CA ILE A 91 13.49 17.03 8.11
C ILE A 91 13.73 18.19 9.08
N ALA A 92 14.81 18.14 9.88
CA ALA A 92 15.20 19.22 10.78
C ALA A 92 15.47 20.57 10.08
N LYS A 93 15.68 20.56 8.75
CA LYS A 93 15.89 21.74 7.89
C LYS A 93 14.76 21.95 6.89
N ALA A 94 13.79 21.04 6.84
CA ALA A 94 12.67 21.09 5.93
C ALA A 94 11.56 21.99 6.51
N PRO A 95 10.81 22.71 5.66
CA PRO A 95 9.58 23.35 6.11
C PRO A 95 8.56 22.28 6.54
N ALA A 96 7.68 22.63 7.49
CA ALA A 96 6.56 21.77 7.85
C ALA A 96 5.60 21.61 6.66
N LEU A 97 4.91 20.46 6.56
CA LEU A 97 3.93 20.23 5.49
C LEU A 97 2.79 21.25 5.54
N SER A 98 2.39 21.67 6.75
CA SER A 98 1.41 22.74 6.97
C SER A 98 1.86 24.07 6.38
N ASP A 99 3.14 24.44 6.55
CA ASP A 99 3.66 25.69 5.99
C ASP A 99 3.78 25.61 4.45
N LEU A 100 4.02 24.41 3.91
CA LEU A 100 3.99 24.18 2.47
C LEU A 100 2.55 24.28 1.95
N ALA A 101 1.58 23.73 2.66
CA ALA A 101 0.16 23.75 2.30
C ALA A 101 -0.36 25.17 2.08
N THR A 102 0.11 26.14 2.86
CA THR A 102 -0.29 27.56 2.74
C THR A 102 0.47 28.34 1.67
N ARG A 103 1.67 27.90 1.27
CA ARG A 103 2.57 28.67 0.38
C ARG A 103 2.56 28.23 -1.07
N VAL A 104 2.24 26.97 -1.31
CA VAL A 104 2.26 26.38 -2.66
C VAL A 104 0.95 26.73 -3.37
N GLY A 105 1.01 27.22 -4.60
CA GLY A 105 -0.18 27.53 -5.39
C GLY A 105 -1.06 26.32 -5.71
N ASP A 106 -2.29 26.58 -6.14
CA ASP A 106 -3.24 25.53 -6.57
C ASP A 106 -2.82 24.87 -7.90
N ASN A 107 -2.08 25.58 -8.74
CA ASN A 107 -1.50 25.10 -9.99
C ASN A 107 -0.02 24.69 -9.86
N GLU A 108 0.44 24.43 -8.64
CA GLU A 108 1.74 23.82 -8.38
C GLU A 108 1.53 22.44 -7.75
N GLY A 109 2.35 21.46 -8.14
CA GLY A 109 2.35 20.12 -7.54
C GLY A 109 2.46 20.16 -6.02
N PHE A 110 1.92 19.14 -5.35
CA PHE A 110 2.03 18.99 -3.89
C PHE A 110 2.50 17.58 -3.56
N ASP A 111 3.70 17.28 -4.05
CA ASP A 111 4.29 15.95 -4.02
C ASP A 111 5.36 15.90 -2.93
N ALA A 112 5.00 15.36 -1.77
CA ALA A 112 5.90 15.18 -0.64
C ALA A 112 6.26 13.71 -0.49
N ILE A 113 7.55 13.39 -0.32
CA ILE A 113 8.02 12.03 -0.03
C ILE A 113 8.91 12.10 1.22
N TYR A 114 8.38 11.63 2.34
CA TYR A 114 9.10 11.47 3.59
C TYR A 114 9.61 10.04 3.71
N VAL A 115 10.90 9.86 4.03
CA VAL A 115 11.52 8.54 4.24
C VAL A 115 12.39 8.49 5.49
N GLY A 116 12.39 7.34 6.17
CA GLY A 116 13.18 7.07 7.37
C GLY A 116 14.60 6.51 7.13
N GLY A 117 15.02 6.34 5.88
CA GLY A 117 16.31 5.75 5.52
C GLY A 117 17.50 6.47 6.18
N LYS A 118 18.60 5.77 6.43
CA LYS A 118 19.82 6.41 6.98
C LYS A 118 20.30 7.52 6.04
N THR A 119 20.26 7.27 4.74
CA THR A 119 20.39 8.26 3.68
C THR A 119 19.07 8.49 2.95
N ALA A 120 18.96 9.61 2.22
CA ALA A 120 17.76 9.94 1.43
C ALA A 120 17.49 9.00 0.25
N ARG A 121 18.44 8.11 -0.08
CA ARG A 121 18.34 7.12 -1.16
C ARG A 121 17.82 5.77 -0.68
N GLU A 122 17.87 5.50 0.62
CA GLU A 122 17.49 4.19 1.13
C GLU A 122 15.98 4.06 1.30
N ALA A 123 15.48 2.85 1.03
CA ALA A 123 14.16 2.46 1.48
C ALA A 123 14.12 2.41 3.03
N SER A 124 12.91 2.40 3.58
CA SER A 124 12.67 2.38 5.02
C SER A 124 11.33 1.73 5.32
N PHE A 125 11.18 1.21 6.54
CA PHE A 125 9.87 0.78 7.05
C PHE A 125 8.90 1.93 7.25
N TYR A 126 9.43 3.15 7.41
CA TYR A 126 8.68 4.38 7.62
C TYR A 126 8.73 5.23 6.36
N GLN A 127 7.56 5.48 5.80
CA GLN A 127 7.39 6.32 4.63
C GLN A 127 6.01 6.98 4.66
N PHE A 128 5.95 8.23 4.22
CA PHE A 128 4.72 8.97 3.96
C PHE A 128 4.86 9.68 2.62
N LYS A 129 3.88 9.55 1.72
CA LYS A 129 3.88 10.20 0.42
C LYS A 129 2.56 10.88 0.10
N THR A 130 2.65 12.01 -0.56
CA THR A 130 1.53 12.66 -1.24
C THR A 130 1.85 12.78 -2.71
N PHE A 131 0.84 12.60 -3.55
CA PHE A 131 0.85 13.04 -4.93
C PHE A 131 -0.45 13.77 -5.20
N CYS A 132 -0.36 15.02 -5.62
CA CYS A 132 -1.54 15.84 -5.83
C CYS A 132 -1.51 16.47 -7.22
N LEU A 133 -2.62 16.28 -7.94
CA LEU A 133 -2.88 16.94 -9.18
C LEU A 133 -2.97 18.46 -8.94
N GLU A 134 -2.28 19.21 -9.79
CA GLU A 134 -2.49 20.65 -9.94
C GLU A 134 -3.95 20.91 -10.35
N ARG A 135 -4.48 22.09 -10.01
CA ARG A 135 -5.87 22.46 -10.29
C ARG A 135 -6.23 22.29 -11.76
N PHE A 136 -5.44 22.81 -12.69
CA PHE A 136 -5.73 22.64 -14.12
C PHE A 136 -5.75 21.15 -14.54
N GLN A 137 -4.91 20.30 -13.92
CA GLN A 137 -4.90 18.87 -14.20
C GLN A 137 -6.16 18.18 -13.68
N ALA A 138 -6.64 18.58 -12.50
CA ALA A 138 -7.88 18.08 -11.93
C ALA A 138 -9.11 18.53 -12.74
N GLU A 139 -9.15 19.79 -13.20
CA GLU A 139 -10.24 20.35 -14.01
C GLU A 139 -10.36 19.68 -15.40
N LEU A 140 -9.27 19.12 -15.93
CA LEU A 140 -9.32 18.30 -17.15
C LEU A 140 -10.11 16.99 -16.99
N GLY A 141 -10.33 16.51 -15.76
CA GLY A 141 -11.10 15.29 -15.47
C GLY A 141 -10.48 13.96 -15.94
N THR A 142 -9.33 14.00 -16.64
CA THR A 142 -8.70 12.83 -17.27
C THR A 142 -7.42 12.37 -16.57
N ARG A 143 -6.99 13.08 -15.52
CA ARG A 143 -5.68 12.89 -14.89
C ARG A 143 -5.70 11.91 -13.71
N GLY A 144 -6.89 11.51 -13.26
CA GLY A 144 -7.08 10.44 -12.27
C GLY A 144 -7.46 10.98 -10.89
N LEU A 145 -6.86 10.40 -9.87
CA LEU A 145 -7.06 10.73 -8.45
C LEU A 145 -5.73 11.20 -7.85
N ASP A 146 -5.84 12.00 -6.80
CA ASP A 146 -4.76 12.29 -5.87
C ASP A 146 -4.47 11.07 -5.00
N VAL A 147 -3.26 10.98 -4.42
CA VAL A 147 -2.81 9.80 -3.66
C VAL A 147 -2.17 10.22 -2.34
N LEU A 148 -2.57 9.54 -1.27
CA LEU A 148 -1.91 9.52 0.03
C LEU A 148 -1.42 8.10 0.31
N GLU A 149 -0.14 7.95 0.64
CA GLU A 149 0.47 6.68 0.99
C GLU A 149 1.21 6.81 2.32
N PHE A 150 1.08 5.83 3.21
CA PHE A 150 1.92 5.74 4.40
C PHE A 150 2.16 4.30 4.81
N SER A 151 3.22 4.06 5.59
CA SER A 151 3.62 2.69 5.94
C SER A 151 4.31 2.60 7.30
N LEU A 152 4.15 1.44 7.94
CA LEU A 152 4.80 1.09 9.19
C LEU A 152 5.42 -0.32 9.09
N PRO A 153 6.38 -0.66 9.98
CA PRO A 153 6.95 -2.00 10.03
C PRO A 153 5.87 -3.07 10.21
N ALA A 154 5.89 -4.12 9.38
CA ALA A 154 4.90 -5.19 9.46
C ALA A 154 4.82 -5.88 10.84
N PRO A 155 5.94 -6.14 11.55
CA PRO A 155 5.88 -6.72 12.89
C PRO A 155 5.12 -5.84 13.90
N PHE A 156 5.30 -4.52 13.84
CA PHE A 156 4.61 -3.57 14.73
C PHE A 156 3.09 -3.62 14.51
N VAL A 157 2.65 -3.52 13.25
CA VAL A 157 1.24 -3.53 12.90
C VAL A 157 0.59 -4.88 13.20
N ARG A 158 1.28 -6.00 12.95
CA ARG A 158 0.74 -7.35 13.25
C ARG A 158 0.65 -7.62 14.75
N ALA A 159 1.55 -7.05 15.56
CA ALA A 159 1.49 -7.19 17.02
C ALA A 159 0.33 -6.38 17.63
N ASN A 160 0.04 -5.21 17.08
CA ASN A 160 -1.08 -4.37 17.52
C ASN A 160 -1.72 -3.67 16.30
N PRO A 161 -2.75 -4.27 15.68
CA PRO A 161 -3.31 -3.76 14.42
C PRO A 161 -4.14 -2.49 14.57
N GLU A 162 -4.83 -2.32 15.70
CA GLU A 162 -5.88 -1.28 15.85
C GLU A 162 -5.40 0.15 15.65
N PRO A 163 -4.21 0.58 16.14
CA PRO A 163 -3.70 1.92 15.85
C PRO A 163 -3.51 2.19 14.35
N PHE A 164 -3.11 1.18 13.56
CA PHE A 164 -2.96 1.33 12.11
C PHE A 164 -4.33 1.39 11.42
N VAL A 165 -5.28 0.54 11.82
CA VAL A 165 -6.67 0.57 11.31
C VAL A 165 -7.29 1.95 11.55
N LYS A 166 -7.13 2.48 12.76
CA LYS A 166 -7.61 3.82 13.12
C LYS A 166 -6.95 4.91 12.28
N LEU A 167 -5.62 4.86 12.10
CA LEU A 167 -4.92 5.82 11.24
C LEU A 167 -5.43 5.76 9.79
N PHE A 168 -5.70 4.57 9.25
CA PHE A 168 -6.28 4.39 7.92
C PHE A 168 -7.68 5.00 7.81
N GLU A 169 -8.57 4.68 8.75
CA GLU A 169 -9.94 5.21 8.80
C GLU A 169 -9.96 6.73 8.92
N GLU A 170 -9.23 7.30 9.87
CA GLU A 170 -9.21 8.75 10.09
C GLU A 170 -8.56 9.48 8.91
N SER A 171 -7.48 8.94 8.33
CA SER A 171 -6.85 9.51 7.14
C SER A 171 -7.81 9.51 5.95
N ALA A 172 -8.54 8.40 5.74
CA ALA A 172 -9.55 8.30 4.68
C ALA A 172 -10.68 9.31 4.87
N ALA A 173 -11.10 9.55 6.12
CA ALA A 173 -12.12 10.54 6.46
C ALA A 173 -11.66 11.97 6.16
N VAL A 174 -10.48 12.38 6.65
CA VAL A 174 -10.03 13.78 6.49
C VAL A 174 -9.69 14.12 5.03
N VAL A 175 -9.24 13.15 4.23
CA VAL A 175 -8.98 13.37 2.80
C VAL A 175 -10.20 13.13 1.92
N ASP A 176 -11.34 12.72 2.48
CA ASP A 176 -12.54 12.32 1.73
C ASP A 176 -12.18 11.34 0.59
N ALA A 177 -11.57 10.21 0.99
CA ALA A 177 -11.07 9.22 0.05
C ALA A 177 -12.22 8.60 -0.78
N VAL A 178 -11.98 8.43 -2.08
CA VAL A 178 -12.88 7.70 -2.99
C VAL A 178 -12.74 6.20 -2.73
N HIS A 179 -11.52 5.71 -2.61
CA HIS A 179 -11.24 4.33 -2.27
C HIS A 179 -9.82 4.20 -1.74
N GLY A 180 -9.48 3.01 -1.26
CA GLY A 180 -8.12 2.72 -0.85
C GLY A 180 -7.97 1.32 -0.31
N HIS A 181 -6.74 0.94 -0.05
CA HIS A 181 -6.41 -0.37 0.50
C HIS A 181 -5.21 -0.27 1.42
N ALA A 182 -5.09 -1.22 2.35
CA ALA A 182 -3.88 -1.39 3.14
C ALA A 182 -3.61 -2.85 3.49
N GLY A 183 -2.33 -3.21 3.52
CA GLY A 183 -1.87 -4.55 3.86
C GLY A 183 -0.37 -4.72 3.62
N LEU A 184 0.10 -5.96 3.46
CA LEU A 184 1.52 -6.21 3.27
C LEU A 184 2.01 -5.64 1.94
N ALA A 185 3.12 -4.94 1.95
CA ALA A 185 3.71 -4.38 0.75
C ALA A 185 5.23 -4.22 0.91
N VAL A 186 5.88 -3.68 -0.11
CA VAL A 186 7.30 -3.37 -0.10
C VAL A 186 7.51 -1.88 -0.39
N ASN A 187 8.20 -1.20 0.53
CA ASN A 187 8.74 0.13 0.25
C ASN A 187 10.04 -0.02 -0.52
N LEU A 188 10.19 0.77 -1.58
CA LEU A 188 11.38 0.82 -2.41
C LEU A 188 12.08 2.16 -2.25
N SER A 189 13.36 2.22 -2.61
CA SER A 189 14.11 3.48 -2.68
C SER A 189 13.33 4.55 -3.45
N PRO A 190 13.18 5.78 -2.91
CA PRO A 190 12.49 6.85 -3.62
C PRO A 190 13.25 7.30 -4.88
N THR A 191 14.56 7.05 -4.96
CA THR A 191 15.43 7.47 -6.07
C THR A 191 15.87 6.33 -6.99
N GLY A 192 15.61 5.08 -6.63
CA GLY A 192 15.91 3.93 -7.48
C GLY A 192 14.85 2.86 -7.38
N ARG A 193 13.61 3.26 -7.65
CA ARG A 193 12.48 2.34 -7.62
C ARG A 193 12.70 1.19 -8.61
N ASN A 194 12.98 1.50 -9.87
CA ASN A 194 13.10 0.51 -10.95
C ASN A 194 14.20 -0.52 -10.65
N GLU A 195 15.32 -0.07 -10.11
CA GLU A 195 16.47 -0.89 -9.72
C GLU A 195 16.15 -1.85 -8.57
N ASN A 196 15.10 -1.55 -7.78
CA ASN A 196 14.68 -2.34 -6.63
C ASN A 196 13.34 -3.07 -6.84
N GLU A 197 12.66 -2.91 -7.98
CA GLU A 197 11.39 -3.60 -8.28
C GLU A 197 11.55 -5.12 -8.34
N SER A 198 12.71 -5.62 -8.76
CA SER A 198 13.03 -7.05 -8.70
C SER A 198 13.11 -7.58 -7.26
N SER A 199 13.45 -6.72 -6.28
CA SER A 199 13.41 -7.06 -4.86
C SER A 199 11.97 -7.15 -4.34
N GLU A 200 11.09 -6.22 -4.75
CA GLU A 200 9.64 -6.30 -4.49
C GLU A 200 9.04 -7.57 -5.10
N TYR A 201 9.40 -7.89 -6.35
CA TYR A 201 8.97 -9.11 -7.03
C TYR A 201 9.39 -10.35 -6.24
N PHE A 202 10.68 -10.47 -5.91
CA PHE A 202 11.20 -11.61 -5.16
C PHE A 202 10.48 -11.78 -3.80
N ILE A 203 10.33 -10.69 -3.04
CA ILE A 203 9.61 -10.73 -1.76
C ILE A 203 8.16 -11.20 -1.96
N ALA A 204 7.47 -10.72 -2.99
CA ALA A 204 6.10 -11.11 -3.28
C ALA A 204 5.97 -12.59 -3.66
N GLN A 205 6.97 -13.17 -4.34
CA GLN A 205 6.99 -14.62 -4.61
C GLN A 205 7.22 -15.43 -3.32
N GLN A 206 8.08 -14.95 -2.42
CA GLN A 206 8.41 -15.62 -1.16
C GLN A 206 7.30 -15.53 -0.11
N LEU A 207 6.66 -14.37 0.02
CA LEU A 207 5.56 -14.15 0.97
C LEU A 207 4.19 -14.50 0.37
N GLY A 208 4.09 -14.70 -0.94
CA GLY A 208 2.86 -15.06 -1.63
C GLY A 208 1.91 -13.89 -1.91
N SER A 209 0.72 -14.23 -2.42
CA SER A 209 -0.24 -13.30 -3.01
C SER A 209 -0.89 -12.29 -2.05
N GLY A 210 -0.64 -12.40 -0.74
CA GLY A 210 -1.05 -11.39 0.24
C GLY A 210 -0.26 -10.07 0.16
N VAL A 211 0.82 -10.01 -0.63
CA VAL A 211 1.64 -8.80 -0.81
C VAL A 211 1.12 -7.91 -1.96
N ASP A 212 0.92 -6.63 -1.70
CA ASP A 212 0.64 -5.62 -2.71
C ASP A 212 1.92 -5.21 -3.46
N VAL A 213 1.85 -5.25 -4.79
CA VAL A 213 2.96 -4.93 -5.70
C VAL A 213 2.64 -3.72 -6.56
N GLY A 214 3.63 -2.85 -6.73
CA GLY A 214 3.59 -1.71 -7.63
C GLY A 214 3.53 -0.36 -6.90
N ASP A 215 3.46 0.71 -7.68
CA ASP A 215 3.47 2.09 -7.18
C ASP A 215 2.05 2.67 -7.09
N PRO A 216 1.55 3.01 -5.89
CA PRO A 216 0.27 3.70 -5.74
C PRO A 216 0.19 5.04 -6.49
N ILE A 217 1.33 5.69 -6.78
CA ILE A 217 1.42 7.02 -7.41
C ILE A 217 1.62 6.92 -8.94
N ALA A 218 1.72 5.71 -9.51
CA ALA A 218 1.94 5.55 -10.95
C ALA A 218 0.84 6.21 -11.80
N MET A 219 1.21 6.66 -13.00
CA MET A 219 0.30 7.27 -14.01
C MET A 219 -1.00 6.49 -14.31
N LYS A 220 -1.07 5.22 -13.91
CA LYS A 220 -2.21 4.32 -14.11
C LYS A 220 -3.34 4.52 -13.11
N VAL A 221 -3.16 5.38 -12.10
CA VAL A 221 -4.24 5.82 -11.19
C VAL A 221 -5.46 6.38 -11.95
N ARG A 222 -5.28 6.86 -13.18
CA ARG A 222 -6.39 7.24 -14.09
C ARG A 222 -7.41 6.13 -14.34
N LYS A 223 -7.00 4.86 -14.27
CA LYS A 223 -7.89 3.70 -14.43
C LYS A 223 -8.59 3.29 -13.14
N LEU A 224 -8.29 3.97 -12.03
CA LEU A 224 -8.82 3.72 -10.70
C LEU A 224 -9.83 4.78 -10.27
N THR A 225 -10.36 5.60 -11.18
CA THR A 225 -11.30 6.67 -10.80
C THR A 225 -12.64 6.14 -10.27
N ASP A 226 -13.03 4.95 -10.70
CA ASP A 226 -14.30 4.27 -10.41
C ASP A 226 -14.09 2.77 -10.11
N ARG A 227 -12.84 2.38 -9.80
CA ARG A 227 -12.41 1.00 -9.57
C ARG A 227 -11.28 0.96 -8.55
N ILE A 228 -11.19 -0.15 -7.83
CA ILE A 228 -10.05 -0.44 -6.94
C ILE A 228 -8.97 -1.22 -7.69
N LYS A 229 -7.72 -1.00 -7.29
CA LYS A 229 -6.58 -1.77 -7.81
C LYS A 229 -6.68 -3.24 -7.40
N THR A 230 -6.99 -3.48 -6.14
CA THR A 230 -7.00 -4.81 -5.54
C THR A 230 -7.79 -4.77 -4.23
N VAL A 231 -8.07 -5.93 -3.66
CA VAL A 231 -8.50 -6.06 -2.26
C VAL A 231 -7.27 -6.39 -1.40
N ASP A 232 -7.30 -5.96 -0.15
CA ASP A 232 -6.25 -6.22 0.82
C ASP A 232 -6.85 -6.33 2.24
N TRP A 233 -6.02 -6.41 3.27
CA TRP A 233 -6.43 -6.48 4.67
C TRP A 233 -7.48 -5.43 5.03
N LEU A 234 -7.24 -4.18 4.67
CA LEU A 234 -8.21 -3.09 4.72
C LEU A 234 -8.56 -2.69 3.29
N THR A 235 -9.84 -2.54 2.99
CA THR A 235 -10.33 -2.08 1.70
C THR A 235 -11.45 -1.05 1.92
N LEU A 236 -11.30 0.13 1.34
CA LEU A 236 -12.29 1.20 1.32
C LEU A 236 -12.86 1.32 -0.09
N ILE A 237 -14.19 1.38 -0.20
CA ILE A 237 -14.89 1.64 -1.46
C ILE A 237 -15.89 2.78 -1.29
N ASP A 238 -16.08 3.59 -2.33
CA ASP A 238 -17.10 4.64 -2.34
C ASP A 238 -18.52 4.06 -2.52
N ASP A 239 -19.52 4.92 -2.34
CA ASP A 239 -20.93 4.57 -2.50
C ASP A 239 -21.26 4.08 -3.93
N GLY A 240 -20.62 4.64 -4.96
CA GLY A 240 -20.80 4.20 -6.34
C GLY A 240 -20.34 2.76 -6.58
N MET A 241 -19.19 2.39 -6.02
CA MET A 241 -18.68 1.02 -6.02
C MET A 241 -19.53 0.11 -5.12
N LEU A 242 -19.94 0.58 -3.94
CA LEU A 242 -20.81 -0.14 -3.02
C LEU A 242 -22.15 -0.50 -3.67
N HIS A 243 -22.76 0.41 -4.43
CA HIS A 243 -23.97 0.15 -5.21
C HIS A 243 -23.74 -0.96 -6.26
N ARG A 244 -22.61 -0.92 -6.98
CA ARG A 244 -22.25 -1.93 -8.00
C ARG A 244 -22.02 -3.34 -7.44
N VAL A 245 -21.80 -3.48 -6.14
CA VAL A 245 -21.67 -4.77 -5.44
C VAL A 245 -22.90 -5.13 -4.61
N GLY A 246 -24.03 -4.42 -4.78
CA GLY A 246 -25.31 -4.77 -4.16
C GLY A 246 -25.52 -4.19 -2.75
N HIS A 247 -24.74 -3.17 -2.37
CA HIS A 247 -24.77 -2.52 -1.06
C HIS A 247 -24.40 -3.42 0.14
N ILE A 248 -24.48 -2.84 1.34
CA ILE A 248 -24.15 -3.49 2.61
C ILE A 248 -24.84 -4.85 2.79
N PRO A 249 -26.15 -5.04 2.52
CA PRO A 249 -26.79 -6.34 2.72
C PRO A 249 -26.20 -7.46 1.86
N ALA A 250 -25.84 -7.18 0.60
CA ALA A 250 -25.21 -8.16 -0.28
C ALA A 250 -23.79 -8.51 0.20
N LEU A 251 -23.02 -7.52 0.68
CA LEU A 251 -21.71 -7.81 1.27
C LEU A 251 -21.85 -8.62 2.56
N GLN A 252 -22.85 -8.36 3.41
CA GLN A 252 -23.08 -9.12 4.63
C GLN A 252 -23.47 -10.58 4.39
N SER A 253 -24.11 -10.91 3.26
CA SER A 253 -24.41 -12.30 2.92
C SER A 253 -23.16 -13.08 2.47
N GLU A 254 -22.18 -12.39 1.91
CA GLU A 254 -20.93 -13.00 1.42
C GLU A 254 -19.80 -12.99 2.47
N LEU A 255 -19.83 -12.05 3.41
CA LEU A 255 -18.76 -11.77 4.37
C LEU A 255 -19.19 -12.05 5.83
N PRO A 256 -18.83 -13.22 6.39
CA PRO A 256 -19.16 -13.56 7.78
C PRO A 256 -18.60 -12.56 8.81
N LYS A 257 -19.49 -11.91 9.59
CA LYS A 257 -19.16 -10.82 10.53
C LYS A 257 -18.11 -11.15 11.60
N ALA A 258 -17.91 -12.43 11.91
CA ALA A 258 -16.88 -12.82 12.88
C ALA A 258 -15.45 -12.77 12.31
N TRP A 259 -15.29 -12.72 10.98
CA TRP A 259 -13.99 -12.67 10.31
C TRP A 259 -13.82 -11.41 9.44
N PHE A 260 -14.91 -10.75 9.10
CA PHE A 260 -14.93 -9.51 8.35
C PHE A 260 -15.60 -8.39 9.16
N SER A 261 -14.95 -7.22 9.22
CA SER A 261 -15.62 -6.00 9.65
C SER A 261 -16.15 -5.29 8.42
N LEU A 262 -17.40 -4.85 8.45
CA LEU A 262 -18.02 -4.03 7.43
C LEU A 262 -18.60 -2.79 8.12
N GLN A 263 -17.90 -1.67 8.00
CA GLN A 263 -18.24 -0.40 8.61
C GLN A 263 -18.72 0.58 7.53
N PRO A 264 -20.02 0.92 7.50
CA PRO A 264 -20.50 2.03 6.68
C PRO A 264 -19.82 3.33 7.10
N CYS A 265 -19.41 4.13 6.13
CA CYS A 265 -18.75 5.42 6.35
C CYS A 265 -19.26 6.45 5.33
N SER A 266 -18.89 7.73 5.48
CA SER A 266 -19.37 8.80 4.58
C SER A 266 -18.99 8.58 3.12
N GLN A 267 -17.89 7.87 2.88
CA GLN A 267 -17.40 7.51 1.56
C GLN A 267 -18.25 6.39 0.95
N GLY A 268 -18.60 5.38 1.74
CA GLY A 268 -19.25 4.14 1.32
C GLY A 268 -19.09 3.06 2.38
N ALA A 269 -18.09 2.18 2.22
CA ALA A 269 -17.81 1.12 3.18
C ALA A 269 -16.31 0.87 3.39
N LEU A 270 -15.91 0.79 4.66
CA LEU A 270 -14.62 0.28 5.10
C LEU A 270 -14.76 -1.21 5.46
N ILE A 271 -13.92 -2.04 4.86
CA ILE A 271 -13.95 -3.49 4.99
C ILE A 271 -12.61 -3.97 5.53
N ARG A 272 -12.64 -4.78 6.60
CA ARG A 272 -11.46 -5.45 7.15
C ARG A 272 -11.59 -6.96 6.97
N ALA A 273 -10.61 -7.57 6.30
CA ALA A 273 -10.53 -9.02 6.07
C ALA A 273 -9.53 -9.67 7.04
N GLY A 274 -10.03 -10.13 8.19
CA GLY A 274 -9.22 -10.78 9.21
C GLY A 274 -8.55 -9.83 10.23
N VAL A 275 -7.91 -10.43 11.24
CA VAL A 275 -7.38 -9.72 12.41
C VAL A 275 -6.13 -8.90 12.08
N VAL A 276 -5.23 -9.45 11.27
CA VAL A 276 -3.94 -8.85 10.91
C VAL A 276 -3.68 -9.03 9.42
N PRO A 277 -2.85 -8.20 8.79
CA PRO A 277 -2.52 -8.39 7.38
C PRO A 277 -1.79 -9.72 7.18
N GLN A 278 -2.27 -10.48 6.20
CA GLN A 278 -1.80 -11.84 5.94
C GLN A 278 -0.94 -11.90 4.69
N ALA A 279 0.16 -12.65 4.80
CA ALA A 279 0.90 -13.16 3.66
C ALA A 279 0.13 -14.36 3.06
N GLY A 280 0.46 -14.74 1.83
CA GLY A 280 0.01 -16.02 1.28
C GLY A 280 0.95 -17.16 1.69
N GLY A 281 0.65 -18.36 1.22
CA GLY A 281 1.66 -19.41 1.07
C GLY A 281 2.65 -19.00 -0.03
N PRO A 282 3.94 -19.31 0.11
CA PRO A 282 4.94 -19.07 -0.93
C PRO A 282 4.50 -19.71 -2.24
N GLN A 283 4.88 -19.12 -3.35
CA GLN A 283 4.76 -19.80 -4.64
C GLN A 283 5.88 -20.85 -4.72
N GLU A 284 5.52 -22.14 -4.65
CA GLU A 284 6.46 -23.24 -4.88
C GLU A 284 6.64 -23.47 -6.39
N ASP A 285 7.76 -24.08 -6.79
CA ASP A 285 8.09 -24.29 -8.21
C ASP A 285 6.94 -25.03 -8.94
N GLY A 286 6.25 -24.28 -9.81
CA GLY A 286 5.15 -24.78 -10.63
C GLY A 286 3.76 -24.81 -9.96
N GLN A 287 3.62 -24.42 -8.69
CA GLN A 287 2.32 -24.29 -8.02
C GLN A 287 2.01 -22.84 -7.62
N PRO A 288 0.78 -22.35 -7.86
CA PRO A 288 0.37 -21.05 -7.35
C PRO A 288 0.46 -21.03 -5.82
N GLY A 289 1.04 -19.97 -5.26
CA GLY A 289 1.03 -19.77 -3.80
C GLY A 289 -0.40 -19.73 -3.26
N THR A 290 -0.61 -20.21 -2.04
CA THR A 290 -1.96 -20.27 -1.45
C THR A 290 -2.40 -18.87 -0.99
N PRO A 291 -3.44 -18.25 -1.58
CA PRO A 291 -3.88 -16.93 -1.14
C PRO A 291 -4.53 -16.97 0.25
N PRO A 292 -4.48 -15.86 1.01
CA PRO A 292 -5.26 -15.73 2.24
C PRO A 292 -6.74 -15.96 1.94
N PRO A 293 -7.42 -16.89 2.64
CA PRO A 293 -8.80 -17.25 2.30
C PRO A 293 -9.76 -16.07 2.45
N ALA A 294 -9.53 -15.18 3.42
CA ALA A 294 -10.32 -13.98 3.59
C ALA A 294 -10.21 -13.02 2.39
N TYR A 295 -9.05 -12.96 1.74
CA TYR A 295 -8.83 -12.08 0.59
C TYR A 295 -9.47 -12.66 -0.67
N VAL A 296 -9.47 -13.99 -0.83
CA VAL A 296 -10.20 -14.67 -1.90
C VAL A 296 -11.71 -14.38 -1.81
N VAL A 297 -12.28 -14.55 -0.61
CA VAL A 297 -13.71 -14.29 -0.37
C VAL A 297 -14.05 -12.82 -0.60
N LEU A 298 -13.22 -11.89 -0.11
CA LEU A 298 -13.42 -10.46 -0.34
C LEU A 298 -13.28 -10.09 -1.83
N ASN A 299 -12.29 -10.63 -2.53
CA ASN A 299 -12.10 -10.39 -3.96
C ASN A 299 -13.31 -10.86 -4.76
N ALA A 300 -13.86 -12.03 -4.45
CA ALA A 300 -15.07 -12.53 -5.10
C ALA A 300 -16.26 -11.57 -4.89
N ALA A 301 -16.45 -11.07 -3.67
CA ALA A 301 -17.52 -10.11 -3.35
C ALA A 301 -17.34 -8.75 -4.05
N LEU A 302 -16.10 -8.29 -4.22
CA LEU A 302 -15.78 -6.99 -4.83
C LEU A 302 -15.37 -7.07 -6.30
N ARG A 303 -15.44 -8.25 -6.94
CA ARG A 303 -14.79 -8.49 -8.23
C ARG A 303 -15.21 -7.49 -9.31
N ASN A 304 -16.48 -7.09 -9.30
CA ASN A 304 -17.07 -6.16 -10.26
C ASN A 304 -16.50 -4.74 -10.19
N VAL A 305 -15.84 -4.37 -9.09
CA VAL A 305 -15.21 -3.05 -8.90
C VAL A 305 -13.68 -3.11 -8.94
N VAL A 306 -13.09 -4.30 -9.02
CA VAL A 306 -11.63 -4.47 -9.22
C VAL A 306 -11.28 -4.19 -10.69
N ALA A 307 -10.20 -3.43 -10.91
CA ALA A 307 -9.67 -3.13 -12.24
C ALA A 307 -9.21 -4.41 -12.95
N GLU A 308 -9.58 -4.57 -14.24
CA GLU A 308 -9.18 -5.73 -15.03
C GLU A 308 -7.73 -5.66 -15.52
N SER A 309 -7.24 -4.44 -15.77
CA SER A 309 -5.88 -4.20 -16.22
C SER A 309 -5.41 -2.79 -15.92
N LEU A 310 -4.20 -2.70 -15.36
CA LEU A 310 -3.47 -1.45 -15.16
C LEU A 310 -2.27 -1.33 -16.12
N GLY A 311 -2.15 -2.22 -17.12
CA GLY A 311 -0.88 -2.44 -17.81
C GLY A 311 0.18 -2.97 -16.83
N SER A 312 1.45 -2.66 -17.04
CA SER A 312 2.55 -3.03 -16.12
C SER A 312 2.44 -2.49 -14.65
N LEU A 313 2.55 -3.35 -13.64
CA LEU A 313 2.64 -2.92 -12.23
C LEU A 313 4.02 -2.37 -11.87
N GLN A 314 5.03 -2.85 -12.58
CA GLN A 314 6.44 -2.47 -12.45
C GLN A 314 6.98 -2.04 -13.81
N ARG A 315 8.21 -1.53 -13.86
CA ARG A 315 8.94 -1.19 -15.10
C ARG A 315 10.14 -2.10 -15.33
N GLY A 316 10.87 -2.41 -14.26
CA GLY A 316 12.20 -3.01 -14.33
C GLY A 316 13.24 -2.00 -14.82
N THR A 317 14.50 -2.45 -14.91
CA THR A 317 15.58 -1.64 -15.48
C THR A 317 15.67 -1.85 -17.00
N VAL A 318 16.27 -0.88 -17.72
CA VAL A 318 16.35 -0.91 -19.19
C VAL A 318 17.15 -2.11 -19.74
N SER A 319 18.09 -2.63 -18.94
CA SER A 319 19.02 -3.70 -19.34
C SER A 319 19.11 -4.83 -18.32
N GLY A 320 18.10 -4.95 -17.46
CA GLY A 320 18.01 -5.99 -16.44
C GLY A 320 17.15 -7.14 -16.92
N ASP A 321 17.61 -8.36 -16.63
CA ASP A 321 16.88 -9.59 -16.89
C ASP A 321 16.18 -10.12 -15.62
N ALA A 322 16.23 -9.35 -14.53
CA ALA A 322 15.61 -9.72 -13.26
C ALA A 322 14.08 -9.73 -13.39
N PRO A 323 13.40 -10.78 -12.90
CA PRO A 323 11.94 -10.87 -12.97
C PRO A 323 11.22 -9.70 -12.30
N VAL A 324 10.25 -9.13 -13.02
CA VAL A 324 9.34 -8.06 -12.56
C VAL A 324 7.99 -8.16 -13.30
N HIS A 325 6.93 -7.56 -12.76
CA HIS A 325 5.62 -7.41 -13.42
C HIS A 325 5.62 -6.24 -14.42
N ASN A 326 6.54 -6.26 -15.40
CA ASN A 326 6.71 -5.17 -16.37
C ASN A 326 5.89 -5.32 -17.66
N THR A 327 5.13 -6.41 -17.81
CA THR A 327 4.23 -6.65 -18.94
C THR A 327 2.76 -6.62 -18.52
N THR A 328 1.86 -6.29 -19.43
CA THR A 328 0.41 -6.37 -19.16
C THR A 328 -0.04 -7.76 -18.73
N PRO A 329 0.34 -8.88 -19.42
CA PRO A 329 -0.06 -10.21 -18.98
C PRO A 329 0.42 -10.58 -17.57
N SER A 330 1.68 -10.31 -17.23
CA SER A 330 2.21 -10.61 -15.88
C SER A 330 1.55 -9.78 -14.79
N SER A 331 1.15 -8.55 -15.12
CA SER A 331 0.49 -7.63 -14.21
C SER A 331 -0.99 -7.96 -14.00
N ASP A 332 -1.70 -8.27 -15.09
CA ASP A 332 -3.09 -8.68 -15.05
C ASP A 332 -3.24 -10.02 -14.31
N ALA A 333 -2.28 -10.95 -14.48
CA ALA A 333 -2.21 -12.17 -13.68
C ALA A 333 -2.08 -11.87 -12.18
N TRP A 334 -1.23 -10.89 -11.80
CA TRP A 334 -1.10 -10.47 -10.40
C TRP A 334 -2.36 -9.77 -9.86
N LEU A 335 -3.02 -8.95 -10.68
CA LEU A 335 -4.30 -8.33 -10.30
C LEU A 335 -5.39 -9.37 -10.06
N ARG A 336 -5.36 -10.49 -10.81
CA ARG A 336 -6.28 -11.62 -10.71
C ARG A 336 -5.80 -12.72 -9.75
N ARG A 337 -4.77 -12.49 -8.93
CA ARG A 337 -4.20 -13.50 -8.02
C ARG A 337 -5.18 -14.09 -6.98
N PHE A 338 -6.35 -13.47 -6.81
CA PHE A 338 -7.43 -13.94 -5.95
C PHE A 338 -8.68 -14.40 -6.73
N ASP A 339 -8.64 -14.38 -8.07
CA ASP A 339 -9.72 -14.91 -8.90
C ASP A 339 -9.66 -16.44 -8.82
N VAL A 340 -10.79 -17.06 -8.44
CA VAL A 340 -10.89 -18.51 -8.24
C VAL A 340 -12.21 -19.04 -8.82
N SER A 341 -12.27 -20.34 -9.08
CA SER A 341 -13.50 -21.03 -9.46
C SER A 341 -14.53 -21.06 -8.31
N PRO A 342 -15.83 -21.32 -8.60
CA PRO A 342 -16.85 -21.46 -7.56
C PRO A 342 -16.51 -22.49 -6.48
N ASP A 343 -15.93 -23.64 -6.86
CA ASP A 343 -15.54 -24.69 -5.91
C ASP A 343 -14.38 -24.27 -5.01
N GLU A 344 -13.41 -23.52 -5.56
CA GLU A 344 -12.33 -22.92 -4.80
C GLU A 344 -12.83 -21.82 -3.86
N LEU A 345 -13.81 -21.02 -4.29
CA LEU A 345 -14.45 -20.02 -3.44
C LEU A 345 -15.16 -20.68 -2.25
N LEU A 346 -15.86 -21.80 -2.46
CA LEU A 346 -16.46 -22.57 -1.37
C LEU A 346 -15.39 -23.09 -0.38
N ARG A 347 -14.26 -23.59 -0.88
CA ARG A 347 -13.12 -23.98 -0.05
C ARG A 347 -12.54 -22.80 0.73
N ALA A 348 -12.37 -21.65 0.09
CA ALA A 348 -11.90 -20.43 0.75
C ALA A 348 -12.87 -19.98 1.85
N LYS A 349 -14.19 -19.98 1.59
CA LYS A 349 -15.22 -19.68 2.60
C LYS A 349 -15.14 -20.63 3.80
N ALA A 350 -14.94 -21.92 3.57
CA ALA A 350 -14.73 -22.88 4.66
C ALA A 350 -13.43 -22.60 5.43
N ALA A 351 -12.32 -22.37 4.72
CA ALA A 351 -11.02 -22.08 5.32
C ALA A 351 -11.00 -20.78 6.14
N VAL A 352 -11.83 -19.78 5.80
CA VAL A 352 -12.02 -18.58 6.65
C VAL A 352 -12.48 -18.97 8.06
N LEU A 353 -13.36 -19.97 8.19
CA LEU A 353 -13.91 -20.36 9.48
C LEU A 353 -12.86 -20.92 10.45
N ASP A 354 -11.75 -21.42 9.92
CA ASP A 354 -10.61 -21.94 10.69
C ASP A 354 -9.61 -20.82 11.09
N THR A 355 -9.82 -19.59 10.60
CA THR A 355 -8.97 -18.44 10.95
C THR A 355 -9.44 -17.75 12.23
N THR A 356 -8.55 -16.96 12.83
CA THR A 356 -8.86 -16.19 14.03
C THR A 356 -9.99 -15.19 13.77
N LYS A 357 -10.99 -15.20 14.64
CA LYS A 357 -12.09 -14.23 14.61
C LYS A 357 -11.64 -12.84 15.05
N LEU A 358 -12.32 -11.81 14.56
CA LEU A 358 -12.11 -10.43 14.98
C LEU A 358 -12.42 -10.25 16.47
N PRO A 359 -11.69 -9.39 17.20
CA PRO A 359 -12.02 -9.05 18.59
C PRO A 359 -13.47 -8.56 18.72
N GLY A 360 -14.18 -9.00 19.77
CA GLY A 360 -15.57 -8.61 20.02
C GLY A 360 -16.63 -9.37 19.21
N SER A 361 -16.23 -10.34 18.38
CA SER A 361 -17.17 -11.19 17.61
C SER A 361 -17.67 -12.45 18.38
N GLY A 362 -17.44 -12.50 19.68
CA GLY A 362 -17.80 -13.61 20.56
C GLY A 362 -18.55 -13.14 21.79
N GLU A 363 -19.82 -12.81 21.63
CA GLU A 363 -20.91 -12.94 22.61
C GLU A 363 -22.21 -12.55 21.90
N ALA A 364 -22.92 -13.58 21.39
CA ALA A 364 -24.34 -13.54 21.07
C ALA A 364 -24.91 -14.93 21.35
#